data_AF-A0A520BL66-F1
#
_entry.id   AF-A0A520BL66-F1
#
_cell.length_a   1.000
_cell.length_b   1.000
_cell.length_c   1.000
_cell.angle_alpha   90.00
_cell.angle_beta   90.00
_cell.angle_gamma   90.00
#
_symmetry.space_group_name_H-M   'P 1'
#
loop_
_entity.id
_entity.type
_entity.pdbx_description
1 polymer ?
#
loop_
_entity_poly.entity_id
_entity_poly.type
_entity_poly.pdbx_seq_one_letter_code
_entity_poly.pdbx_strand_id
1 'polypeptide(L)'
;MQRSFSHLLGAALLACAALLPAPAAQSASLFDGGSKCDPTKATCIDPPGGSPFPFPPPGGLMVGGGNPINLITGNKYQEETDLAALPGVLGLELKRYYNSLSPNAGIAGAQWRVSYETVLVDLGSQIQILQADGRRITLTKGQQNGATLCTSPQLSDGQVRIEQQGGQPVYH
;
A
#
# COMPACT_ATOMS: atom_id res chain seq x y z
N MET A 1 -45.24 -49.20 -12.32
CA MET A 1 -43.86 -49.51 -12.71
C MET A 1 -42.96 -48.55 -11.92
N GLN A 2 -42.60 -48.78 -10.65
CA GLN A 2 -41.47 -49.61 -10.16
C GLN A 2 -40.21 -49.41 -11.03
N ARG A 3 -39.06 -48.92 -10.51
CA ARG A 3 -38.37 -49.41 -9.30
C ARG A 3 -37.55 -48.32 -8.58
N SER A 4 -37.63 -48.39 -7.24
CA SER A 4 -36.64 -47.94 -6.26
C SER A 4 -35.52 -48.98 -6.14
N PHE A 5 -34.31 -48.59 -5.74
CA PHE A 5 -33.53 -49.28 -4.69
C PHE A 5 -32.44 -48.36 -4.11
N SER A 6 -32.60 -48.08 -2.81
CA SER A 6 -31.62 -47.49 -1.89
C SER A 6 -30.54 -48.51 -1.46
N HIS A 7 -29.58 -47.99 -0.68
CA HIS A 7 -28.69 -48.61 0.31
C HIS A 7 -27.21 -48.55 -0.08
N LEU A 8 -26.23 -48.26 0.77
CA LEU A 8 -26.06 -47.74 2.14
C LEU A 8 -24.53 -47.82 2.39
N LEU A 9 -24.03 -47.13 3.42
CA LEU A 9 -22.72 -47.32 4.09
C LEU A 9 -21.47 -46.89 3.28
N GLY A 10 -20.45 -46.27 3.87
CA GLY A 10 -20.17 -46.05 5.27
C GLY A 10 -18.97 -45.10 5.42
N ALA A 11 -18.85 -44.53 6.61
CA ALA A 11 -17.79 -43.63 7.00
C ALA A 11 -16.40 -44.29 6.93
N ALA A 12 -15.40 -43.52 6.48
CA ALA A 12 -14.01 -43.76 6.81
C ALA A 12 -13.36 -42.40 7.12
N LEU A 13 -13.21 -42.12 8.42
CA LEU A 13 -12.19 -41.20 8.92
C LEU A 13 -10.83 -41.81 8.61
N LEU A 14 -9.96 -41.11 7.87
CA LEU A 14 -8.52 -41.28 8.01
C LEU A 14 -7.82 -39.93 7.79
N ALA A 15 -7.03 -39.59 8.80
CA ALA A 15 -6.32 -38.33 8.97
C ALA A 15 -5.11 -38.22 8.04
N CYS A 16 -4.86 -37.01 7.53
CA CYS A 16 -3.49 -36.56 7.21
C CYS A 16 -3.48 -35.03 7.14
N ALA A 17 -3.54 -34.36 8.29
CA ALA A 17 -3.17 -32.96 8.38
C ALA A 17 -1.64 -32.90 8.30
N ALA A 18 -1.13 -32.61 7.11
CA ALA A 18 0.28 -32.37 6.89
C ALA A 18 0.71 -31.15 7.71
N LEU A 19 1.46 -31.41 8.79
CA LEU A 19 2.27 -30.44 9.50
C LEU A 19 3.33 -29.90 8.52
N LEU A 20 3.05 -28.76 7.90
CA LEU A 20 4.10 -27.93 7.31
C LEU A 20 4.85 -27.27 8.47
N PRO A 21 6.16 -27.52 8.68
CA PRO A 21 6.93 -26.73 9.61
C PRO A 21 6.96 -25.29 9.09
N ALA A 22 6.41 -24.37 9.87
CA ALA A 22 6.68 -22.95 9.67
C ALA A 22 8.21 -22.75 9.66
N PRO A 23 8.78 -21.98 8.72
CA PRO A 23 10.18 -21.63 8.84
C PRO A 23 10.33 -20.84 10.14
N ALA A 24 11.02 -21.42 11.12
CA ALA A 24 11.50 -20.69 12.27
C ALA A 24 12.35 -19.54 11.72
N ALA A 25 11.84 -18.32 11.81
CA ALA A 25 12.66 -17.13 11.65
C ALA A 25 13.73 -17.23 12.74
N GLN A 26 14.94 -17.63 12.35
CA GLN A 26 16.09 -17.59 13.23
C GLN A 26 16.38 -16.12 13.47
N SER A 27 15.89 -15.59 14.58
CA SER A 27 16.40 -14.36 15.16
C SER A 27 17.85 -14.62 15.53
N ALA A 28 18.76 -14.34 14.60
CA ALA A 28 20.18 -14.27 14.90
C ALA A 28 20.35 -13.08 15.86
N SER A 29 20.41 -13.40 17.15
CA SER A 29 20.73 -12.47 18.21
C SER A 29 22.20 -12.03 18.05
N LEU A 30 22.42 -10.95 17.29
CA LEU A 30 23.67 -10.20 17.30
C LEU A 30 23.66 -9.22 18.48
N PHE A 31 23.58 -9.75 19.70
CA PHE A 31 23.82 -8.98 20.92
C PHE A 31 24.73 -9.79 21.83
N ASP A 32 25.92 -10.13 21.33
CA ASP A 32 27.06 -10.39 22.22
C ASP A 32 27.85 -9.09 22.33
N GLY A 33 27.58 -8.36 23.41
CA GLY A 33 28.11 -7.01 23.64
C GLY A 33 27.27 -6.33 24.70
N GLY A 34 27.62 -6.57 25.97
CA GLY A 34 26.89 -6.16 27.16
C GLY A 34 26.52 -4.67 27.20
N SER A 35 25.40 -4.33 26.58
CA SER A 35 24.82 -2.99 26.59
C SER A 35 23.84 -2.94 27.74
N LYS A 36 24.27 -2.39 28.88
CA LYS A 36 23.38 -2.06 30.01
C LYS A 36 22.55 -0.82 29.63
N CYS A 37 21.56 -1.00 28.78
CA CYS A 37 20.56 0.02 28.51
C CYS A 37 19.47 -0.08 29.58
N ASP A 38 19.54 0.79 30.59
CA ASP A 38 18.45 1.01 31.54
C ASP A 38 17.31 1.73 30.80
N PRO A 39 16.12 1.11 30.65
CA PRO A 39 15.00 1.69 29.90
C PRO A 39 14.40 2.94 30.58
N THR A 40 14.85 3.28 31.79
CA THR A 40 14.43 4.47 32.55
C THR A 40 15.34 5.67 32.31
N LYS A 41 16.46 5.52 31.59
CA LYS A 41 17.38 6.63 31.26
C LYS A 41 17.49 6.81 29.75
N ALA A 42 17.19 8.04 29.29
CA ALA A 42 17.15 8.41 27.88
C ALA A 42 18.52 8.54 27.17
N THR A 43 19.60 7.98 27.72
CA THR A 43 20.92 8.08 27.11
C THR A 43 21.68 6.75 27.21
N CYS A 44 21.76 6.05 26.09
CA CYS A 44 22.79 5.04 25.86
C CYS A 44 24.07 5.80 25.47
N ILE A 45 25.18 5.58 26.17
CA ILE A 45 26.49 6.05 25.71
C ILE A 45 27.07 4.93 24.86
N ASP A 46 27.19 5.15 23.55
CA ASP A 46 27.82 4.21 22.63
C ASP A 46 29.35 4.14 22.85
N PRO A 47 30.01 2.99 22.61
CA PRO A 47 31.45 2.91 22.52
C PRO A 47 32.00 3.76 21.35
N PRO A 48 33.30 4.12 21.35
CA PRO A 48 33.88 5.02 20.36
C PRO A 48 33.98 4.35 18.99
N GLY A 49 32.94 4.53 18.18
CA GLY A 49 32.81 4.02 16.83
C GLY A 49 31.46 4.49 16.27
N GLY A 50 31.37 5.80 16.00
CA GLY A 50 30.12 6.47 15.66
C GLY A 50 29.39 5.82 14.48
N SER A 51 28.10 5.57 14.67
CA SER A 51 27.20 5.14 13.59
C SER A 51 27.08 6.25 12.53
N PRO A 52 26.97 5.91 11.23
CA PRO A 52 26.87 6.89 10.13
C PRO A 52 25.50 7.59 10.05
N PHE A 53 24.63 7.37 11.03
CA PHE A 53 23.27 7.91 11.02
C PHE A 53 23.17 9.06 12.03
N PRO A 54 22.69 10.24 11.62
CA PRO A 54 22.47 11.33 12.55
C PRO A 54 21.38 10.92 13.54
N PHE A 55 21.78 10.75 14.81
CA PHE A 55 20.84 10.64 15.92
C PHE A 55 19.98 11.90 15.98
N PRO A 56 18.65 11.79 16.17
CA PRO A 56 17.85 12.95 16.49
C PRO A 56 18.21 13.50 17.88
N PRO A 57 18.03 14.80 18.12
CA PRO A 57 18.35 15.43 19.40
C PRO A 57 17.54 14.84 20.57
N PRO A 58 17.98 15.07 21.84
CA PRO A 58 17.38 14.43 23.01
C PRO A 58 15.90 14.80 23.15
N GLY A 59 15.04 13.78 23.20
CA GLY A 59 13.57 13.90 23.14
C GLY A 59 12.96 13.42 21.81
N GLY A 60 13.80 13.09 20.82
CA GLY A 60 13.38 12.39 19.61
C GLY A 60 13.13 10.90 19.88
N LEU A 61 11.95 10.41 19.51
CA LEU A 61 11.66 8.97 19.50
C LEU A 61 12.65 8.27 18.56
N MET A 62 13.44 7.34 19.09
CA MET A 62 14.24 6.41 18.29
C MET A 62 13.30 5.38 17.68
N VAL A 63 12.69 5.74 16.56
CA VAL A 63 11.95 4.80 15.69
C VAL A 63 12.99 4.03 14.89
N GLY A 64 13.05 2.71 15.07
CA GLY A 64 13.95 1.86 14.29
C GLY A 64 13.82 2.14 12.79
N GLY A 65 14.95 2.35 12.13
CA GLY A 65 15.09 2.27 10.67
C GLY A 65 14.07 3.04 9.84
N GLY A 66 14.07 4.37 9.95
CA GLY A 66 13.89 5.23 8.77
C GLY A 66 12.49 5.44 8.19
N ASN A 67 11.39 5.03 8.84
CA ASN A 67 10.07 5.47 8.38
C ASN A 67 9.02 5.65 9.51
N PRO A 68 8.88 6.87 10.06
CA PRO A 68 7.94 7.12 11.14
C PRO A 68 6.49 7.01 10.66
N ILE A 69 5.67 6.35 11.47
CA ILE A 69 4.22 6.36 11.34
C ILE A 69 3.73 7.76 11.75
N ASN A 70 2.78 8.32 11.01
CA ASN A 70 2.11 9.54 11.43
C ASN A 70 1.24 9.24 12.67
N LEU A 71 1.63 9.75 13.84
CA LEU A 71 0.98 9.42 15.12
C LEU A 71 -0.45 9.95 15.24
N ILE A 72 -0.81 11.00 14.50
CA ILE A 72 -2.17 11.59 14.54
C ILE A 72 -3.13 10.74 13.71
N THR A 73 -2.68 10.26 12.55
CA THR A 73 -3.53 9.57 11.57
C THR A 73 -3.37 8.05 11.59
N GLY A 74 -2.32 7.53 12.22
CA GLY A 74 -1.93 6.12 12.16
C GLY A 74 -1.39 5.67 10.80
N ASN A 75 -1.24 6.58 9.83
CA ASN A 75 -0.80 6.22 8.50
C ASN A 75 0.72 5.98 8.45
N LYS A 76 1.13 4.85 7.86
CA LYS A 76 2.51 4.63 7.41
C LYS A 76 2.57 4.82 5.89
N TYR A 77 3.41 5.77 5.47
CA TYR A 77 3.70 6.02 4.06
C TYR A 77 5.18 5.72 3.77
N GLN A 78 5.49 4.93 2.76
CA GLN A 78 6.88 4.60 2.36
C GLN A 78 7.03 4.74 0.85
N GLU A 79 8.15 5.29 0.41
CA GLU A 79 8.54 5.30 -1.00
C GLU A 79 9.81 4.45 -1.17
N GLU A 80 9.83 3.58 -2.17
CA GLU A 80 10.99 2.78 -2.57
C GLU A 80 11.27 3.02 -4.03
N THR A 81 12.50 3.40 -4.37
CA THR A 81 12.93 3.53 -5.77
C THR A 81 13.53 2.21 -6.22
N ASP A 82 12.82 1.49 -7.10
CA ASP A 82 13.27 0.21 -7.66
C ASP A 82 14.17 0.42 -8.87
N LEU A 83 13.89 1.46 -9.67
CA LEU A 83 14.70 1.90 -10.81
C LEU A 83 14.78 3.42 -10.80
N ALA A 84 15.97 3.95 -10.56
CA ALA A 84 16.22 5.38 -10.70
C ALA A 84 15.97 5.85 -12.14
N ALA A 85 15.62 7.13 -12.29
CA ALA A 85 15.37 7.73 -13.59
C ALA A 85 16.51 7.44 -14.59
N LEU A 86 16.20 6.76 -15.68
CA LEU A 86 17.17 6.44 -16.73
C LEU A 86 17.66 7.73 -17.41
N PRO A 87 18.89 7.77 -17.94
CA PRO A 87 19.35 8.91 -18.71
C PRO A 87 18.51 9.12 -19.97
N GLY A 88 18.22 10.38 -20.32
CA GLY A 88 17.44 10.78 -21.50
C GLY A 88 16.30 11.74 -21.16
N VAL A 89 15.66 12.32 -22.19
CA VAL A 89 14.65 13.39 -22.03
C VAL A 89 13.40 12.93 -21.27
N LEU A 90 13.02 11.65 -21.39
CA LEU A 90 11.84 11.09 -20.73
C LEU A 90 12.14 10.31 -19.44
N GLY A 91 13.42 10.12 -19.12
CA GLY A 91 13.98 9.29 -18.03
C GLY A 91 12.99 8.44 -17.23
N LEU A 92 12.69 7.24 -17.73
CA LEU A 92 11.78 6.30 -17.07
C LEU A 92 12.29 5.98 -15.66
N GLU A 93 11.40 6.04 -14.68
CA GLU A 93 11.68 5.76 -13.27
C GLU A 93 10.61 4.82 -12.71
N LEU A 94 11.01 3.86 -11.88
CA LEU A 94 10.07 2.97 -11.21
C LEU A 94 10.19 3.14 -9.70
N LYS A 95 9.08 3.55 -9.06
CA LYS A 95 8.95 3.58 -7.62
C LYS A 95 7.78 2.74 -7.17
N ARG A 96 7.88 2.27 -5.93
CA ARG A 96 6.80 1.67 -5.16
C ARG A 96 6.43 2.57 -3.99
N TYR A 97 5.13 2.72 -3.78
CA TYR A 97 4.56 3.49 -2.70
C TYR A 97 3.77 2.56 -1.79
N TYR A 98 4.16 2.48 -0.53
CA TYR A 98 3.36 1.87 0.52
C TYR A 98 2.51 2.94 1.19
N ASN A 99 1.24 2.66 1.41
CA ASN A 99 0.36 3.48 2.24
C ASN A 99 -0.57 2.55 3.00
N SER A 100 -0.45 2.50 4.34
CA SER A 100 -1.22 1.57 5.18
C SER A 100 -2.72 1.87 5.23
N LEU A 101 -3.14 3.03 4.73
CA LEU A 101 -4.55 3.42 4.58
C LEU A 101 -5.03 3.35 3.12
N SER A 102 -4.26 2.74 2.21
CA SER A 102 -4.70 2.58 0.82
C SER A 102 -5.90 1.62 0.76
N PRO A 103 -7.05 2.03 0.23
CA PRO A 103 -8.24 1.17 0.23
C PRO A 103 -8.12 0.00 -0.76
N ASN A 104 -7.30 0.16 -1.81
CA ASN A 104 -7.22 -0.79 -2.91
C ASN A 104 -5.79 -1.34 -3.02
N ALA A 105 -5.68 -2.65 -3.25
CA ALA A 105 -4.43 -3.28 -3.62
C ALA A 105 -4.00 -2.83 -5.02
N GLY A 106 -2.70 -2.58 -5.20
CA GLY A 106 -2.10 -2.33 -6.50
C GLY A 106 -1.47 -3.61 -7.08
N ILE A 107 -0.82 -3.47 -8.23
CA ILE A 107 -0.15 -4.60 -8.90
C ILE A 107 0.99 -5.19 -8.06
N ALA A 108 1.58 -4.40 -7.17
CA ALA A 108 2.64 -4.82 -6.25
C ALA A 108 2.12 -5.43 -4.94
N GLY A 109 0.80 -5.60 -4.79
CA GLY A 109 0.16 -6.21 -3.64
C GLY A 109 -0.64 -5.25 -2.76
N ALA A 110 -1.09 -5.75 -1.62
CA ALA A 110 -1.90 -4.96 -0.69
C ALA A 110 -1.09 -3.77 -0.17
N GLN A 111 -1.71 -2.58 -0.14
CA GLN A 111 -1.12 -1.32 0.33
C GLN A 111 0.09 -0.81 -0.47
N TRP A 112 0.54 -1.54 -1.49
CA TRP A 112 1.63 -1.16 -2.38
C TRP A 112 1.10 -0.75 -3.75
N ARG A 113 1.70 0.30 -4.33
CA ARG A 113 1.42 0.77 -5.69
C ARG A 113 2.69 1.13 -6.42
N VAL A 114 2.70 0.94 -7.73
CA VAL A 114 3.80 1.30 -8.63
C VAL A 114 3.52 2.67 -9.28
N SER A 115 4.54 3.50 -9.54
CA SER A 115 4.44 4.88 -10.04
C SER A 115 3.45 5.16 -11.18
N TYR A 116 3.16 4.16 -12.00
CA TYR A 116 2.30 4.29 -13.18
C TYR A 116 0.89 3.71 -12.98
N GLU A 117 0.53 3.37 -11.75
CA GLU A 117 -0.84 2.96 -11.41
C GLU A 117 -1.73 4.17 -11.16
N THR A 118 -2.91 4.15 -11.77
CA THR A 118 -3.96 5.12 -11.53
C THR A 118 -5.30 4.39 -11.39
N VAL A 119 -6.08 4.79 -10.39
CA VAL A 119 -7.41 4.23 -10.15
C VAL A 119 -8.45 5.34 -10.22
N LEU A 120 -9.51 5.11 -10.98
CA LEU A 120 -10.68 5.99 -11.02
C LEU A 120 -11.74 5.43 -10.06
N VAL A 121 -12.25 6.29 -9.18
CA VAL A 121 -13.30 5.95 -8.22
C VAL A 121 -14.49 6.86 -8.46
N ASP A 122 -15.65 6.27 -8.72
CA ASP A 122 -16.90 7.00 -8.86
C ASP A 122 -17.58 7.15 -7.48
N LEU A 123 -17.82 8.38 -7.06
CA LEU A 123 -18.44 8.72 -5.77
C LEU A 123 -19.85 9.31 -5.95
N GLY A 124 -20.49 9.08 -7.10
CA GLY A 124 -21.82 9.60 -7.41
C GLY A 124 -21.76 11.00 -8.02
N SER A 125 -21.70 12.05 -7.20
CA SER A 125 -21.67 13.45 -7.66
C SER A 125 -20.30 13.93 -8.16
N GLN A 126 -19.25 13.18 -7.83
CA GLN A 126 -17.88 13.45 -8.20
C GLN A 126 -17.17 12.14 -8.55
N ILE A 127 -16.06 12.25 -9.24
CA ILE A 127 -15.11 11.15 -9.42
C ILE A 127 -13.76 11.54 -8.80
N GLN A 128 -12.99 10.55 -8.40
CA GLN A 128 -11.63 10.72 -7.92
C GLN A 128 -10.66 9.91 -8.75
N ILE A 129 -9.55 10.55 -9.13
CA ILE A 129 -8.40 9.89 -9.74
C ILE A 129 -7.36 9.75 -8.63
N LEU A 130 -7.08 8.50 -8.24
CA LEU A 130 -6.09 8.15 -7.23
C LEU A 130 -4.80 7.75 -7.94
N GLN A 131 -3.75 8.53 -7.72
CA GLN A 131 -2.40 8.25 -8.24
C GLN A 131 -1.63 7.31 -7.31
N ALA A 132 -0.54 6.74 -7.81
CA ALA A 132 0.30 5.79 -7.11
C ALA A 132 0.87 6.33 -5.79
N ASP A 133 1.27 7.60 -5.79
CA ASP A 133 1.82 8.32 -4.64
C ASP A 133 0.78 8.63 -3.55
N GLY A 134 -0.50 8.32 -3.78
CA GLY A 134 -1.62 8.60 -2.88
C GLY A 134 -2.33 9.94 -3.15
N ARG A 135 -1.86 10.73 -4.12
CA ARG A 135 -2.52 11.98 -4.53
C ARG A 135 -3.92 11.67 -5.09
N ARG A 136 -4.88 12.53 -4.75
CA ARG A 136 -6.27 12.43 -5.22
C ARG A 136 -6.65 13.68 -5.98
N ILE A 137 -7.02 13.52 -7.23
CA ILE A 137 -7.62 14.58 -8.04
C ILE A 137 -9.12 14.36 -8.00
N THR A 138 -9.87 15.35 -7.52
CA THR A 138 -11.34 15.26 -7.44
C THR A 138 -11.95 16.09 -8.56
N LEU A 139 -12.82 15.46 -9.35
CA LEU A 139 -13.54 16.10 -10.44
C LEU A 139 -15.04 16.06 -10.16
N THR A 140 -15.68 17.22 -10.14
CA THR A 140 -17.13 17.35 -9.93
C THR A 140 -17.85 17.03 -11.23
N LYS A 141 -18.89 16.19 -11.18
CA LYS A 141 -19.69 15.87 -12.35
C LYS A 141 -20.63 17.03 -12.68
N GLY A 142 -20.50 17.55 -13.89
CA GLY A 142 -21.45 18.47 -14.52
C GLY A 142 -22.14 17.79 -15.70
N GLN A 143 -23.13 18.47 -16.28
CA GLN A 143 -23.75 18.08 -17.55
C GLN A 143 -23.36 19.08 -18.62
N GLN A 144 -22.88 18.59 -19.77
CA GLN A 144 -22.54 19.44 -20.91
C GLN A 144 -22.89 18.71 -22.21
N ASN A 145 -23.73 19.34 -23.05
CA ASN A 145 -24.15 18.81 -24.36
C ASN A 145 -24.67 17.35 -24.33
N GLY A 146 -25.39 16.96 -23.27
CA GLY A 146 -25.95 15.61 -23.13
C GLY A 146 -24.97 14.54 -22.63
N ALA A 147 -23.71 14.89 -22.36
CA ALA A 147 -22.73 14.03 -21.70
C ALA A 147 -22.44 14.53 -20.28
N THR A 148 -21.95 13.64 -19.43
CA THR A 148 -21.44 14.04 -18.11
C THR A 148 -19.99 14.48 -18.26
N LEU A 149 -19.71 15.74 -17.94
CA LEU A 149 -18.35 16.28 -17.98
C LEU A 149 -17.87 16.53 -16.56
N CYS A 150 -16.79 15.87 -16.17
CA CYS A 150 -16.19 16.00 -14.85
C CYS A 150 -15.02 16.97 -14.91
N THR A 151 -15.02 18.00 -14.06
CA THR A 151 -14.01 19.06 -14.06
C THR A 151 -13.55 19.42 -12.65
N SER A 152 -12.37 20.03 -12.55
CA SER A 152 -11.83 20.64 -11.33
C SER A 152 -11.71 22.16 -11.53
N PRO A 153 -11.81 22.98 -10.46
CA PRO A 153 -11.46 24.39 -10.52
C PRO A 153 -10.00 24.64 -10.97
N GLN A 154 -9.13 23.65 -10.75
CA GLN A 154 -7.71 23.71 -11.10
C GLN A 154 -7.52 23.22 -12.54
N LEU A 155 -7.10 24.12 -13.45
CA LEU A 155 -6.97 23.81 -14.88
C LEU A 155 -5.95 22.69 -15.18
N SER A 156 -4.94 22.50 -14.32
CA SER A 156 -3.93 21.45 -14.49
C SER A 156 -4.44 20.03 -14.20
N ASP A 157 -5.61 19.89 -13.60
CA ASP A 157 -6.18 18.58 -13.24
C ASP A 157 -6.88 17.90 -14.43
N GLY A 158 -7.12 18.65 -15.51
CA GLY A 158 -7.79 18.15 -16.70
C GLY A 158 -9.30 17.96 -16.50
N GLN A 159 -9.88 17.10 -17.34
CA GLN A 159 -11.30 16.78 -17.35
C GLN A 159 -11.49 15.32 -17.73
N VAL A 160 -12.62 14.75 -17.31
CA VAL A 160 -13.04 13.40 -17.71
C VAL A 160 -14.45 13.48 -18.27
N ARG A 161 -14.67 12.92 -19.45
CA ARG A 161 -16.00 12.82 -20.06
C ARG A 161 -16.54 11.42 -19.84
N ILE A 162 -17.79 11.33 -19.39
CA ILE A 162 -18.48 10.06 -19.17
C ILE A 162 -19.61 9.94 -20.19
N GLU A 163 -19.54 8.90 -21.00
CA GLU A 163 -20.55 8.54 -22.00
C GLU A 163 -21.22 7.22 -21.63
N GLN A 164 -22.49 7.04 -22.03
CA GLN A 164 -23.19 5.78 -21.83
C GLN A 164 -23.07 4.93 -23.11
N GLN A 165 -22.36 3.82 -23.03
CA GLN A 165 -22.21 2.88 -24.14
C GLN A 165 -22.78 1.52 -23.73
N GLY A 166 -23.86 1.09 -24.39
CA GLY A 166 -24.52 -0.18 -24.06
C GLY A 166 -25.07 -0.24 -22.62
N GLY A 167 -25.44 0.90 -22.03
CA GLY A 167 -25.91 1.00 -20.64
C GLY A 167 -24.81 0.93 -19.58
N GLN A 168 -23.54 0.97 -19.98
CA GLN A 168 -22.39 1.09 -19.07
C GLN A 168 -21.70 2.45 -19.25
N PRO A 169 -21.20 3.08 -18.16
CA PRO A 169 -20.41 4.29 -18.27
C PRO A 169 -19.02 3.99 -18.85
N VAL A 170 -18.62 4.77 -19.85
CA VAL A 170 -17.27 4.78 -20.42
C VAL A 170 -16.63 6.13 -20.10
N TYR A 171 -15.43 6.10 -19.55
CA TYR A 171 -14.68 7.27 -19.11
C TYR A 171 -13.61 7.61 -20.15
N HIS A 172 -13.56 8.88 -20.58
CA HIS A 172 -12.63 9.43 -21.57
C HIS A 172 -11.85 10.61 -21.02
#